data_AF-A0A5U3RA13-F1
#
_entry.id   AF-A0A5U3RA13-F1
#
_cell.length_a   1.000
_cell.length_b   1.000
_cell.length_c   1.000
_cell.angle_alpha   90.00
_cell.angle_beta   90.00
_cell.angle_gamma   90.00
#
_symmetry.space_group_name_H-M   'P 1'
#
loop_
_entity.id
_entity.type
_entity.pdbx_description
1 polymer ?
#
loop_
_entity_poly.entity_id
_entity_poly.type
_entity_poly.pdbx_seq_one_letter_code
_entity_poly.pdbx_strand_id
1 'polypeptide(L)'
;MFLFICMTNLHLLIARSIIEKEQLKSVDVLFIGDVDNVKNQYYLKKIQPLCRHSSLVSQVSKFSAFKTIHRTRYAKKIMKSYAREYHTVFFANFHVPLIHHILSCIAFSEIKTFDDGTNNINQKGIMYKNKNVSATSKLIRKLMGRKYHKDEILKLDAKHYTLFPNRTNIIKNTEGIILVHHNALSDTNND
;
A
#
# COMPACT_ATOMS: atom_id res chain seq x y z
N MET A 1 -12.38 6.04 -9.26
CA MET A 1 -12.49 5.47 -7.90
C MET A 1 -11.14 4.93 -7.47
N PHE A 2 -10.76 5.08 -6.21
CA PHE A 2 -9.39 4.84 -5.75
C PHE A 2 -9.37 3.83 -4.60
N LEU A 3 -8.37 2.95 -4.56
CA LEU A 3 -8.19 1.99 -3.47
C LEU A 3 -6.83 2.20 -2.80
N PHE A 4 -6.82 2.42 -1.50
CA PHE A 4 -5.59 2.36 -0.69
C PHE A 4 -5.53 1.04 0.07
N ILE A 5 -4.39 0.35 -0.01
CA ILE A 5 -4.11 -0.87 0.76
C ILE A 5 -3.01 -0.54 1.78
N CYS A 6 -3.42 -0.41 3.04
CA CYS A 6 -2.58 -0.02 4.15
C CYS A 6 -2.29 -1.23 5.05
N MET A 7 -1.08 -1.28 5.63
CA MET A 7 -0.67 -2.35 6.55
C MET A 7 -0.06 -1.85 7.87
N THR A 8 0.06 -0.53 8.03
CA THR A 8 0.61 0.13 9.22
C THR A 8 -0.11 1.46 9.43
N ASN A 9 -0.01 2.02 10.64
CA ASN A 9 -0.57 3.35 10.92
C ASN A 9 0.12 4.46 10.11
N LEU A 10 1.41 4.32 9.80
CA LEU A 10 2.12 5.24 8.91
C LEU A 10 1.51 5.25 7.51
N HIS A 11 1.13 4.09 6.97
CA HIS A 11 0.45 4.02 5.68
C HIS A 11 -0.88 4.77 5.69
N LEU A 12 -1.64 4.71 6.78
CA LEU A 12 -2.88 5.49 6.90
C LEU A 12 -2.62 6.99 6.91
N LEU A 13 -1.55 7.44 7.57
CA LEU A 13 -1.14 8.85 7.55
C LEU A 13 -0.74 9.30 6.15
N ILE A 14 0.09 8.51 5.45
CA ILE A 14 0.50 8.81 4.07
C ILE A 14 -0.72 8.80 3.14
N ALA A 15 -1.60 7.81 3.25
CA ALA A 15 -2.82 7.71 2.46
C ALA A 15 -3.69 8.96 2.64
N ARG A 16 -3.90 9.40 3.88
CA ARG A 16 -4.64 10.63 4.17
C ARG A 16 -4.00 11.84 3.48
N SER A 17 -2.70 12.04 3.63
CA SER A 17 -1.99 13.15 2.99
C SER A 17 -2.10 13.12 1.46
N ILE A 18 -2.02 11.93 0.84
CA ILE A 18 -2.20 11.79 -0.61
C ILE A 18 -3.63 12.15 -1.02
N ILE A 19 -4.65 11.64 -0.31
CA ILE A 19 -6.06 11.92 -0.59
C ILE A 19 -6.34 13.43 -0.53
N GLU A 20 -5.84 14.09 0.52
CA GLU A 20 -6.01 15.54 0.71
C GLU A 20 -5.25 16.35 -0.36
N LYS A 21 -3.97 16.01 -0.61
CA LYS A 21 -3.13 16.70 -1.61
C LYS A 21 -3.67 16.59 -3.02
N GLU A 22 -4.09 15.40 -3.44
CA GLU A 22 -4.59 15.11 -4.80
C GLU A 22 -6.10 15.33 -4.92
N GLN A 23 -6.76 15.78 -3.84
CA GLN A 23 -8.20 16.03 -3.76
C GLN A 23 -9.04 14.84 -4.24
N LEU A 24 -8.62 13.62 -3.89
CA LEU A 24 -9.23 12.39 -4.38
C LEU A 24 -10.65 12.24 -3.84
N LYS A 25 -11.59 11.91 -4.74
CA LYS A 25 -12.98 11.58 -4.40
C LYS A 25 -13.25 10.09 -4.64
N SER A 26 -14.23 9.52 -3.94
CA SER A 26 -14.61 8.10 -4.05
C SER A 26 -13.42 7.18 -3.71
N VAL A 27 -12.95 7.28 -2.48
CA VAL A 27 -11.79 6.53 -1.98
C VAL A 27 -12.23 5.37 -1.10
N ASP A 28 -11.69 4.19 -1.37
CA ASP A 28 -11.80 3.02 -0.50
C ASP A 28 -10.46 2.76 0.21
N VAL A 29 -10.52 2.42 1.50
CA VAL A 29 -9.33 2.11 2.31
C VAL A 29 -9.43 0.73 2.93
N LEU A 30 -8.55 -0.17 2.50
CA LEU A 30 -8.34 -1.48 3.11
C LEU A 30 -7.15 -1.42 4.07
N PHE A 31 -7.40 -1.54 5.37
CA PHE A 31 -6.33 -1.68 6.37
C PHE A 31 -6.20 -3.14 6.80
N ILE A 32 -5.03 -3.74 6.56
CA ILE A 32 -4.69 -5.10 6.97
C ILE A 32 -3.77 -5.02 8.19
N GLY A 33 -4.30 -5.36 9.37
CA GLY A 33 -3.62 -5.18 10.65
C GLY A 33 -4.22 -6.02 11.76
N ASP A 34 -3.80 -5.78 12.99
CA ASP A 34 -4.46 -6.37 14.17
C ASP A 34 -5.79 -5.63 14.43
N VAL A 35 -6.89 -6.37 14.43
CA VAL A 35 -8.26 -5.84 14.57
C VAL A 35 -8.57 -5.39 15.99
N ASP A 36 -7.93 -6.01 16.98
CA ASP A 36 -8.13 -5.72 18.41
C ASP A 36 -7.21 -4.59 18.88
N ASN A 37 -6.31 -4.12 18.02
CA ASN A 37 -5.38 -3.06 18.34
C ASN A 37 -6.05 -1.68 18.30
N VAL A 38 -6.18 -1.05 19.48
CA VAL A 38 -6.79 0.28 19.65
C VAL A 38 -6.12 1.35 18.79
N LYS A 39 -4.79 1.31 18.58
CA LYS A 39 -4.10 2.28 17.72
C LYS A 39 -4.53 2.11 16.26
N ASN A 40 -4.66 0.87 15.77
CA ASN A 40 -5.11 0.62 14.40
C ASN A 40 -6.52 1.18 14.16
N GLN A 41 -7.44 0.93 15.11
CA GLN A 41 -8.79 1.46 15.05
C GLN A 41 -8.81 3.00 15.08
N TYR A 42 -7.99 3.61 15.96
CA TYR A 42 -7.87 5.06 16.08
C TYR A 42 -7.42 5.72 14.77
N TYR A 43 -6.34 5.23 14.16
CA TYR A 43 -5.84 5.82 12.90
C TYR A 43 -6.80 5.57 11.73
N LEU A 44 -7.50 4.44 11.70
CA LEU A 44 -8.52 4.19 10.68
C LEU A 44 -9.70 5.17 10.82
N LYS A 45 -10.16 5.43 12.05
CA LYS A 45 -11.23 6.40 12.32
C LYS A 45 -10.87 7.81 11.87
N LYS A 46 -9.58 8.18 11.89
CA LYS A 46 -9.10 9.49 11.42
C LYS A 46 -9.16 9.68 9.91
N ILE A 47 -9.05 8.62 9.11
CA ILE A 47 -9.12 8.70 7.64
C ILE A 47 -10.51 8.40 7.10
N GLN A 48 -11.34 7.70 7.87
CA GLN A 48 -12.72 7.32 7.52
C GLN A 48 -13.59 8.44 6.91
N PRO A 49 -13.59 9.68 7.42
CA PRO A 49 -14.39 10.77 6.84
C PRO A 49 -14.05 11.11 5.38
N LEU A 50 -12.84 10.75 4.93
CA LEU A 50 -12.39 10.95 3.55
C LEU A 50 -12.74 9.77 2.64
N CYS A 51 -13.28 8.68 3.20
CA CYS A 51 -13.50 7.43 2.53
C CYS A 51 -14.98 7.22 2.19
N ARG A 52 -15.23 6.67 1.00
CA ARG A 52 -16.52 6.06 0.66
C ARG A 52 -16.72 4.73 1.39
N HIS A 53 -15.66 3.94 1.48
CA HIS A 53 -15.65 2.67 2.21
C HIS A 53 -14.31 2.49 2.92
N SER A 54 -14.31 1.92 4.12
CA SER A 54 -13.07 1.49 4.76
C SER A 54 -13.29 0.27 5.65
N SER A 55 -12.28 -0.58 5.78
CA SER A 55 -12.34 -1.73 6.68
C SER A 55 -10.98 -2.06 7.29
N LEU A 56 -11.01 -2.55 8.54
CA LEU A 56 -9.86 -3.20 9.19
C LEU A 56 -10.03 -4.72 9.13
N VAL A 57 -9.04 -5.43 8.62
CA VAL A 57 -9.04 -6.90 8.52
C VAL A 57 -7.75 -7.50 9.09
N SER A 58 -7.86 -8.69 9.68
CA SER A 58 -6.71 -9.39 10.28
C SER A 58 -5.66 -9.80 9.25
N GLN A 59 -4.40 -9.89 9.65
CA GLN A 59 -3.37 -10.50 8.81
C GLN A 59 -3.65 -11.99 8.57
N VAL A 60 -3.28 -12.50 7.40
CA VAL A 60 -3.31 -13.94 7.11
C VAL A 60 -2.16 -14.64 7.83
N SER A 61 -2.43 -15.82 8.40
CA SER A 61 -1.39 -16.66 9.01
C SER A 61 -0.20 -16.86 8.07
N LYS A 62 1.01 -16.66 8.61
CA LYS A 62 2.27 -16.87 7.90
C LYS A 62 2.59 -18.36 7.71
N PHE A 63 1.97 -19.24 8.50
CA PHE A 63 2.23 -20.68 8.56
C PHE A 63 0.99 -21.43 8.08
N SER A 64 1.01 -21.84 6.81
CA SER A 64 -0.07 -22.58 6.17
C SER A 64 0.53 -23.46 5.08
N ALA A 65 0.10 -24.72 5.00
CA ALA A 65 0.29 -25.50 3.79
C ALA A 65 -0.52 -24.84 2.65
N PHE A 66 0.00 -24.82 1.42
CA PHE A 66 -0.66 -24.17 0.28
C PHE A 66 -0.93 -22.66 0.44
N LYS A 67 0.03 -21.91 1.03
CA LYS A 67 -0.06 -20.45 1.28
C LYS A 67 -0.65 -19.63 0.13
N THR A 68 -0.33 -19.97 -1.12
CA THR A 68 -0.83 -19.26 -2.31
C THR A 68 -2.35 -19.40 -2.46
N ILE A 69 -2.92 -20.61 -2.38
CA ILE A 69 -4.37 -20.82 -2.48
C ILE A 69 -5.09 -20.15 -1.31
N HIS A 70 -4.56 -20.31 -0.09
CA HIS A 70 -5.16 -19.71 1.09
C HIS A 70 -5.23 -18.17 0.98
N ARG A 71 -4.13 -17.54 0.55
CA ARG A 71 -4.11 -16.08 0.29
C ARG A 71 -5.05 -15.67 -0.83
N THR A 72 -5.16 -16.45 -1.92
CA THR A 72 -6.14 -16.18 -2.98
C THR A 72 -7.56 -16.20 -2.44
N ARG A 73 -7.94 -17.22 -1.65
CA ARG A 73 -9.28 -17.30 -1.05
C ARG A 73 -9.55 -16.15 -0.08
N TYR A 74 -8.55 -15.80 0.73
CA TYR A 74 -8.65 -14.69 1.66
C TYR A 74 -8.79 -13.33 0.96
N ALA A 75 -7.96 -13.07 -0.06
CA ALA A 75 -8.07 -11.88 -0.89
C ALA A 75 -9.45 -11.78 -1.55
N LYS A 76 -9.95 -12.87 -2.14
CA LYS A 76 -11.31 -12.93 -2.68
C LYS A 76 -12.38 -12.62 -1.62
N LYS A 77 -12.22 -13.13 -0.39
CA LYS A 77 -13.15 -12.85 0.72
C LYS A 77 -13.17 -11.36 1.06
N ILE A 78 -12.01 -10.73 1.24
CA ILE A 78 -11.93 -9.30 1.53
C ILE A 78 -12.56 -8.50 0.40
N MET A 79 -12.18 -8.77 -0.85
CA MET A 79 -12.60 -7.95 -1.98
C MET A 79 -14.09 -8.09 -2.35
N LYS A 80 -14.87 -8.95 -1.66
CA LYS A 80 -16.33 -9.00 -1.82
C LYS A 80 -17.03 -7.71 -1.38
N SER A 81 -16.50 -7.00 -0.37
CA SER A 81 -17.08 -5.74 0.12
C SER A 81 -16.57 -4.50 -0.62
N TYR A 82 -15.68 -4.71 -1.60
CA TYR A 82 -15.02 -3.67 -2.37
C TYR A 82 -15.54 -3.70 -3.80
N ALA A 83 -15.35 -2.60 -4.53
CA ALA A 83 -15.65 -2.62 -5.95
C ALA A 83 -14.72 -3.55 -6.73
N ARG A 84 -15.17 -3.95 -7.92
CA ARG A 84 -14.42 -4.82 -8.82
C ARG A 84 -13.39 -4.06 -9.67
N GLU A 85 -13.57 -2.76 -9.84
CA GLU A 85 -12.75 -1.92 -10.70
C GLU A 85 -12.36 -0.61 -10.01
N TYR A 86 -11.10 -0.23 -10.17
CA TYR A 86 -10.53 1.03 -9.69
C TYR A 86 -9.79 1.73 -10.81
N HIS A 87 -9.68 3.05 -10.73
CA HIS A 87 -8.77 3.77 -11.61
C HIS A 87 -7.33 3.52 -11.15
N THR A 88 -7.02 3.93 -9.92
CA THR A 88 -5.68 3.78 -9.32
C THR A 88 -5.75 2.99 -8.02
N VAL A 89 -4.77 2.10 -7.82
CA VAL A 89 -4.55 1.40 -6.55
C VAL A 89 -3.25 1.87 -5.91
N PHE A 90 -3.31 2.23 -4.63
CA PHE A 90 -2.21 2.79 -3.83
C PHE A 90 -1.75 1.81 -2.75
N PHE A 91 -0.44 1.56 -2.62
CA PHE A 91 0.12 0.76 -1.52
C PHE A 91 1.63 0.95 -1.34
N ALA A 92 2.13 0.73 -0.12
CA ALA A 92 3.58 0.73 0.12
C ALA A 92 4.28 -0.59 -0.16
N ASN A 93 3.61 -1.68 0.19
CA ASN A 93 4.24 -2.99 0.39
C ASN A 93 4.33 -3.82 -0.90
N PHE A 94 4.97 -3.31 -1.94
CA PHE A 94 5.07 -3.94 -3.28
C PHE A 94 5.72 -5.34 -3.32
N HIS A 95 6.31 -5.79 -2.21
CA HIS A 95 6.93 -7.10 -2.09
C HIS A 95 6.04 -8.10 -1.33
N VAL A 96 4.94 -7.65 -0.69
CA VAL A 96 4.08 -8.47 0.15
C VAL A 96 3.14 -9.31 -0.72
N PRO A 97 3.21 -10.66 -0.67
CA PRO A 97 2.41 -11.51 -1.54
C PRO A 97 0.90 -11.30 -1.43
N LEU A 98 0.38 -10.96 -0.25
CA LEU A 98 -1.06 -10.75 -0.05
C LEU A 98 -1.59 -9.60 -0.92
N ILE A 99 -0.83 -8.50 -1.07
CA ILE A 99 -1.19 -7.39 -1.95
C ILE A 99 -1.32 -7.89 -3.39
N HIS A 100 -0.43 -8.76 -3.85
CA HIS A 100 -0.49 -9.27 -5.22
C HIS A 100 -1.74 -10.14 -5.45
N HIS A 101 -2.17 -10.89 -4.44
CA HIS A 101 -3.43 -11.64 -4.49
C HIS A 101 -4.63 -10.70 -4.51
N ILE A 102 -4.62 -9.62 -3.74
CA ILE A 102 -5.67 -8.58 -3.76
C ILE A 102 -5.76 -7.95 -5.16
N LEU A 103 -4.63 -7.50 -5.71
CA LEU A 103 -4.56 -6.96 -7.08
C LEU A 103 -5.08 -7.96 -8.12
N SER A 104 -4.89 -9.27 -7.90
CA SER A 104 -5.37 -10.30 -8.81
C SER A 104 -6.90 -10.47 -8.84
N CYS A 105 -7.59 -9.95 -7.81
CA CYS A 105 -9.04 -10.04 -7.62
C CYS A 105 -9.82 -8.83 -8.18
N ILE A 106 -9.12 -7.76 -8.60
CA ILE A 106 -9.73 -6.52 -9.09
C ILE A 106 -9.14 -6.12 -10.44
N ALA A 107 -9.87 -5.29 -11.18
CA ALA A 107 -9.38 -4.56 -12.33
C ALA A 107 -8.87 -3.18 -11.88
N PHE A 108 -7.80 -2.70 -12.51
CA PHE A 108 -7.30 -1.35 -12.30
C PHE A 108 -6.58 -0.81 -13.53
N SER A 109 -6.54 0.52 -13.68
CA SER A 109 -5.82 1.19 -14.78
C SER A 109 -4.37 1.52 -14.41
N GLU A 110 -4.12 1.84 -13.14
CA GLU A 110 -2.83 2.37 -12.69
C GLU A 110 -2.46 1.86 -11.28
N ILE A 111 -1.15 1.71 -11.04
CA ILE A 111 -0.58 1.53 -9.70
C ILE A 111 0.20 2.79 -9.35
N LYS A 112 0.00 3.29 -8.13
CA LYS A 112 0.91 4.23 -7.49
C LYS A 112 1.36 3.63 -6.16
N THR A 113 2.61 3.83 -5.77
CA THR A 113 3.11 3.32 -4.50
C THR A 113 3.49 4.46 -3.55
N PHE A 114 3.75 4.13 -2.30
CA PHE A 114 4.22 5.08 -1.30
C PHE A 114 5.21 4.44 -0.32
N ASP A 115 5.90 5.24 0.50
CA ASP A 115 6.89 4.69 1.43
C ASP A 115 6.27 3.74 2.48
N ASP A 116 6.97 2.63 2.74
CA ASP A 116 6.76 1.76 3.93
C ASP A 116 7.47 2.33 5.17
N GLY A 117 8.32 3.33 4.96
CA GLY A 117 9.15 3.99 5.95
C GLY A 117 10.59 4.08 5.47
N THR A 118 11.55 4.04 6.40
CA THR A 118 12.99 4.14 6.08
C THR A 118 13.52 2.96 5.25
N ASN A 119 12.78 1.86 5.16
CA ASN A 119 13.13 0.70 4.34
C ASN A 119 13.27 1.06 2.85
N ASN A 120 12.53 2.07 2.36
CA ASN A 120 12.59 2.52 0.98
C ASN A 120 13.92 3.19 0.61
N ILE A 121 14.55 3.87 1.57
CA ILE A 121 15.83 4.60 1.37
C ILE A 121 17.05 3.84 1.90
N ASN A 122 16.85 2.78 2.68
CA ASN A 122 17.93 1.95 3.20
C ASN A 122 18.45 0.99 2.12
N GLN A 123 19.48 1.41 1.38
CA GLN A 123 20.11 0.63 0.31
C GLN A 123 20.71 -0.71 0.76
N LYS A 124 21.02 -0.86 2.06
CA LYS A 124 21.51 -2.11 2.65
C LYS A 124 20.36 -3.04 3.08
N GLY A 125 19.12 -2.58 2.96
CA GLY A 125 17.91 -3.27 3.42
C GLY A 125 17.49 -4.45 2.55
N ILE A 126 16.63 -5.31 3.10
CA ILE A 126 16.15 -6.53 2.43
C ILE A 126 15.35 -6.23 1.14
N MET A 127 14.75 -5.04 1.02
CA MET A 127 13.97 -4.63 -0.15
C MET A 127 14.84 -4.51 -1.41
N TYR A 128 16.12 -4.14 -1.24
CA TYR A 128 17.12 -4.06 -2.32
C TYR A 128 17.70 -5.42 -2.70
N LYS A 129 17.50 -6.47 -1.88
CA LYS A 129 17.92 -7.83 -2.25
C LYS A 129 17.02 -8.38 -3.35
N ASN A 130 17.62 -8.65 -4.50
CA ASN A 130 16.89 -9.19 -5.64
C ASN A 130 16.82 -10.72 -5.56
N LYS A 131 15.76 -11.26 -4.93
CA LYS A 131 15.47 -12.69 -4.98
C LYS A 131 14.58 -12.96 -6.19
N ASN A 132 15.19 -13.42 -7.28
CA ASN A 132 14.46 -13.77 -8.48
C ASN A 132 13.61 -15.03 -8.25
N VAL A 133 12.33 -14.95 -8.61
CA VAL A 133 11.42 -16.10 -8.66
C VAL A 133 11.45 -16.65 -10.08
N SER A 134 11.68 -17.95 -10.25
CA SER A 134 11.73 -18.59 -11.57
C SER A 134 10.43 -18.43 -12.35
N ALA A 135 10.51 -18.38 -13.69
CA ALA A 135 9.37 -18.24 -14.57
C ALA A 135 8.32 -19.35 -14.32
N THR A 136 8.75 -20.60 -14.15
CA THR A 136 7.88 -21.73 -13.81
C THR A 136 7.13 -21.51 -12.50
N SER A 137 7.80 -21.00 -11.46
CA SER A 137 7.13 -20.71 -10.19
C SER A 137 6.11 -19.56 -10.34
N LYS A 138 6.40 -18.55 -11.16
CA LYS A 138 5.44 -17.48 -11.47
C LYS A 138 4.22 -18.06 -12.17
N LEU A 139 4.40 -18.90 -13.19
CA LEU A 139 3.31 -19.54 -13.92
C LEU A 139 2.40 -20.37 -13.00
N ILE A 140 2.98 -21.25 -12.18
CA ILE A 140 2.22 -22.05 -11.19
C ILE A 140 1.41 -21.14 -10.26
N ARG A 141 2.01 -20.05 -9.77
CA ARG A 141 1.33 -19.10 -8.88
C ARG A 141 0.22 -18.31 -9.59
N LYS A 142 0.39 -17.99 -10.87
CA LYS A 142 -0.67 -17.38 -11.71
C LYS A 142 -1.88 -18.31 -11.83
N LEU A 143 -1.67 -19.60 -12.08
CA LEU A 143 -2.72 -20.62 -12.10
C LEU A 143 -3.43 -20.73 -10.72
N MET A 144 -2.69 -20.55 -9.63
CA MET A 144 -3.24 -20.51 -8.27
C MET A 144 -3.87 -19.15 -7.88
N GLY A 145 -4.02 -18.22 -8.83
CA GLY A 145 -4.72 -16.95 -8.65
C GLY A 145 -3.86 -15.77 -8.20
N ARG A 146 -2.52 -15.87 -8.23
CA ARG A 146 -1.60 -14.73 -8.05
C ARG A 146 -1.07 -14.29 -9.40
N LYS A 147 -1.77 -13.33 -10.02
CA LYS A 147 -1.42 -12.76 -11.33
C LYS A 147 -0.13 -11.93 -11.32
N TYR A 148 0.18 -11.30 -10.18
CA TYR A 148 1.26 -10.31 -10.08
C TYR A 148 2.46 -10.75 -9.20
N HIS A 149 3.64 -10.29 -9.61
CA HIS A 149 4.91 -10.41 -8.89
C HIS A 149 5.57 -9.04 -8.70
N LYS A 150 6.56 -8.98 -7.80
CA LYS A 150 7.23 -7.74 -7.40
C LYS A 150 7.76 -6.99 -8.63
N ASP A 151 8.41 -7.71 -9.54
CA ASP A 151 8.99 -7.14 -10.75
C ASP A 151 7.94 -6.64 -11.75
N GLU A 152 6.77 -7.29 -11.82
CA GLU A 152 5.65 -6.84 -12.65
C GLU A 152 5.02 -5.58 -12.05
N ILE A 153 4.83 -5.53 -10.73
CA ILE A 153 4.31 -4.35 -10.03
C ILE A 153 5.23 -3.15 -10.22
N LEU A 154 6.54 -3.32 -10.05
CA LEU A 154 7.50 -2.22 -10.22
C LEU A 154 7.55 -1.66 -11.64
N LYS A 155 7.15 -2.44 -12.66
CA LYS A 155 7.03 -1.96 -14.04
C LYS A 155 5.72 -1.19 -14.30
N LEU A 156 4.67 -1.52 -13.55
CA LEU A 156 3.35 -0.90 -13.65
C LEU A 156 3.22 0.35 -12.75
N ASP A 157 4.17 0.54 -11.83
CA ASP A 157 4.16 1.63 -10.88
C ASP A 157 4.42 2.97 -11.60
N ALA A 158 3.38 3.78 -11.68
CA ALA A 158 3.40 5.04 -12.39
C ALA A 158 4.04 6.15 -11.56
N LYS A 159 3.92 6.11 -10.23
CA LYS A 159 4.41 7.17 -9.33
C LYS A 159 4.62 6.63 -7.92
N HIS A 160 5.70 7.06 -7.26
CA HIS A 160 5.99 6.74 -5.86
C HIS A 160 5.93 7.97 -4.95
N TYR A 161 5.06 7.99 -3.94
CA TYR A 161 5.07 9.05 -2.93
C TYR A 161 6.10 8.75 -1.83
N THR A 162 7.06 9.67 -1.64
CA THR A 162 8.16 9.54 -0.69
C THR A 162 8.07 10.56 0.44
N LEU A 163 8.35 10.12 1.67
CA LEU A 163 8.59 10.99 2.83
C LEU A 163 9.99 11.61 2.80
N PHE A 164 10.87 11.12 1.92
CA PHE A 164 12.27 11.49 1.85
C PHE A 164 12.62 11.99 0.44
N PRO A 165 12.12 13.16 -0.01
CA PRO A 165 12.33 13.65 -1.37
C PRO A 165 13.81 13.86 -1.73
N ASN A 166 14.66 14.12 -0.72
CA ASN A 166 16.09 14.40 -0.91
C ASN A 166 16.98 13.17 -0.66
N ARG A 167 16.41 11.95 -0.67
CA ARG A 167 17.14 10.69 -0.48
C ARG A 167 16.86 9.75 -1.64
N THR A 168 17.88 8.99 -2.04
CA THR A 168 17.71 7.95 -3.05
C THR A 168 16.75 6.87 -2.54
N ASN A 169 15.68 6.63 -3.29
CA ASN A 169 14.64 5.64 -3.00
C ASN A 169 14.84 4.40 -3.89
N ILE A 170 14.37 3.24 -3.44
CA ILE A 170 14.40 1.99 -4.22
C ILE A 170 13.47 2.06 -5.43
N ILE A 171 12.40 2.85 -5.34
CA ILE A 171 11.47 3.11 -6.44
C ILE A 171 11.82 4.45 -7.08
N LYS A 172 11.74 4.50 -8.42
CA LYS A 172 11.98 5.71 -9.22
C LYS A 172 10.69 6.53 -9.36
N ASN A 173 10.79 7.70 -10.01
CA ASN A 173 9.66 8.62 -10.23
C ASN A 173 8.96 9.03 -8.93
N THR A 174 9.76 9.59 -8.01
CA THR A 174 9.31 9.92 -6.66
C THR A 174 8.69 11.31 -6.58
N GLU A 175 7.61 11.45 -5.82
CA GLU A 175 7.01 12.72 -5.46
C GLU A 175 6.98 12.89 -3.94
N GLY A 176 7.41 14.05 -3.42
CA GLY A 176 7.37 14.33 -1.99
C GLY A 176 5.95 14.40 -1.42
N ILE A 177 5.75 13.76 -0.27
CA ILE A 177 4.54 13.90 0.55
C ILE A 177 4.90 14.37 1.96
N ILE A 178 4.10 15.30 2.48
CA ILE A 178 4.28 15.87 3.82
C ILE A 178 3.15 15.37 4.69
N LEU A 179 3.47 14.81 5.87
CA LEU A 179 2.47 14.32 6.82
C LEU A 179 2.02 15.40 7.81
N VAL A 180 2.93 16.32 8.15
CA VAL A 180 2.71 17.39 9.12
C VAL A 180 3.20 18.69 8.51
N HIS A 181 2.29 19.64 8.37
CA HIS A 181 2.67 21.01 8.09
C HIS A 181 3.11 21.65 9.40
N HIS A 182 4.41 21.90 9.54
CA HIS A 182 4.88 22.81 10.58
C HIS A 182 4.49 24.22 10.15
N ASN A 183 3.52 24.82 10.82
CA ASN A 183 3.39 26.27 10.79
C ASN A 183 4.64 26.80 11.48
N ALA A 184 5.57 27.36 10.72
CA ALA A 184 6.63 28.15 11.30
C ALA A 184 5.92 29.26 12.09
N LEU A 185 6.05 29.24 13.43
CA LEU A 185 5.89 30.46 14.18
C LEU A 185 6.96 31.38 13.60
N SER A 186 6.53 32.50 13.02
CA SER A 186 7.45 33.57 12.67
C SER A 186 8.21 33.90 13.95
N ASP A 187 9.50 33.57 13.99
CA ASP A 187 10.42 34.11 14.97
C ASP A 187 10.42 35.62 14.75
N THR A 188 9.50 36.32 15.40
CA THR A 188 9.63 37.75 15.66
C THR A 188 10.79 37.87 16.63
N ASN A 189 12.00 37.81 16.09
CA ASN A 189 13.16 38.43 16.69
C ASN A 189 12.80 39.92 16.80
N ASN A 190 12.32 40.32 17.98
CA ASN A 190 12.35 41.72 18.37
C ASN A 190 13.79 42.05 18.74
N ASP A 191 14.22 43.18 18.18
CA ASP A 191 15.54 43.81 18.23
C ASP A 191 16.16 43.94 19.62
#